data_AF-A0A4Y9PT23-F1
#
_entry.id   AF-A0A4Y9PT23-F1
#
_cell.length_a   1.000
_cell.length_b   1.000
_cell.length_c   1.000
_cell.angle_alpha   90.00
_cell.angle_beta   90.00
_cell.angle_gamma   90.00
#
_symmetry.space_group_name_H-M   'P 1'
#
loop_
_entity.id
_entity.type
_entity.pdbx_description
1 polymer ?
#
loop_
_entity_poly.entity_id
_entity_poly.type
_entity_poly.pdbx_seq_one_letter_code
_entity_poly.pdbx_strand_id
1 'polypeptide(L)'
;MQAAEAEEEAGVRRARLGAIASGLYRSAGDGPILAQLLTTADPDSLLGRLGVLERVGQASARSAHAARAAAGVAASIQEQADTAAAERERLAVAAEAAAATARSEADAEAAAVASAASALDRAYARLATARGTTPAREKQAHLTERAEADAAAPGGAGAGGGGRGDAAPPPPAPGPPPAPVPPPPGAGPVMSPAQAQAHARTAISRYGWGEDQFSCLVRLWNRESGWRAEALNRSSGAYGIPQALPAEKMASAGPDWRTNATTQIAWGLAYIKARYASPCGAWDHSERTGWY
;
A
#
# COMPACT_ATOMS: atom_id res chain seq x y z
N MET A 1 4.70 20.78 18.89
CA MET A 1 5.63 21.92 19.03
C MET A 1 4.90 23.25 19.06
N GLN A 2 4.07 23.61 18.08
CA GLN A 2 3.43 24.94 18.03
C GLN A 2 2.49 25.28 19.21
N ALA A 3 1.79 24.29 19.78
CA ALA A 3 0.92 24.53 20.95
C ALA A 3 1.70 24.89 22.22
N ALA A 4 2.80 24.16 22.49
CA ALA A 4 3.67 24.43 23.65
C ALA A 4 4.35 25.80 23.56
N GLU A 5 4.79 26.18 22.35
CA GLU A 5 5.40 27.49 22.09
C GLU A 5 4.38 28.63 22.26
N ALA A 6 3.13 28.43 21.82
CA ALA A 6 2.05 29.40 22.01
C ALA A 6 1.63 29.55 23.48
N GLU A 7 1.62 28.46 24.25
CA GLU A 7 1.35 28.50 25.70
C GLU A 7 2.46 29.21 26.47
N GLU A 8 3.73 28.96 26.14
CA GLU A 8 4.88 29.63 26.72
C GLU A 8 4.84 31.14 26.42
N GLU A 9 4.58 31.51 25.16
CA GLU A 9 4.47 32.91 24.75
C GLU A 9 3.29 33.63 25.43
N ALA A 10 2.14 32.97 25.58
CA ALA A 10 1.01 33.49 26.34
C ALA A 10 1.34 33.64 27.84
N GLY A 11 2.11 32.72 28.41
CA GLY A 11 2.62 32.79 29.78
C GLY A 11 3.54 33.99 30.01
N VAL A 12 4.52 34.20 29.12
CA VAL A 12 5.45 35.33 29.17
C VAL A 12 4.70 36.66 29.05
N ARG A 13 3.71 36.76 28.15
CA ARG A 13 2.89 37.97 27.98
C ARG A 13 2.05 38.28 29.22
N ARG A 14 1.45 37.27 29.87
CA ARG A 14 0.73 37.44 31.15
C ARG A 14 1.64 37.88 32.29
N ALA A 15 2.82 37.26 32.41
CA ALA A 15 3.81 37.62 33.43
C ALA A 15 4.28 39.08 33.28
N ARG A 16 4.52 39.53 32.04
CA ARG A 16 4.91 40.91 31.74
C ARG A 16 3.80 41.91 32.08
N LEU A 17 2.54 41.57 31.81
CA LEU A 17 1.38 42.40 32.19
C LEU A 17 1.21 42.46 33.72
N GLY A 18 1.36 41.33 34.41
CA GLY A 18 1.33 41.28 35.87
C GLY A 18 2.44 42.12 36.51
N ALA A 19 3.64 42.15 35.90
CA ALA A 19 4.75 42.98 36.34
C ALA A 19 4.49 44.48 36.13
N ILE A 20 3.90 44.88 34.99
CA ILE A 20 3.54 46.29 34.72
C ILE A 20 2.43 46.75 35.68
N ALA A 21 1.38 45.97 35.86
CA ALA A 21 0.30 46.28 36.80
C ALA A 21 0.80 46.37 38.25
N SER A 22 1.68 45.45 38.65
CA SER A 22 2.31 45.47 39.97
C SER A 22 3.27 46.65 40.16
N GLY A 23 3.98 47.06 39.11
CA GLY A 23 4.88 48.22 39.13
C GLY A 23 4.16 49.56 39.19
N LEU A 24 2.98 49.65 38.57
CA LEU A 24 2.09 50.81 38.72
C LEU A 24 1.52 50.93 40.15
N TYR A 25 1.38 49.81 40.85
CA TYR A 25 0.84 49.73 42.20
C TYR A 25 1.91 49.83 43.31
N ARG A 26 3.12 49.30 43.09
CA ARG A 26 4.23 49.36 44.05
C ARG A 26 5.24 50.46 43.70
N SER A 27 5.10 51.58 44.38
CA SER A 27 6.15 52.60 44.51
C SER A 27 7.12 52.21 45.64
N ALA A 28 8.38 51.91 45.34
CA ALA A 28 9.42 51.94 46.37
C ALA A 28 9.79 53.40 46.62
N GLY A 29 9.39 53.98 47.76
CA GLY A 29 9.82 55.30 48.20
C GLY A 29 8.70 56.20 48.73
N ASP A 30 7.85 56.74 47.85
CA ASP A 30 7.05 57.94 48.15
C ASP A 30 5.55 57.86 47.80
N GLY A 31 4.94 56.68 47.92
CA GLY A 31 3.51 56.47 47.68
C GLY A 31 3.12 56.25 46.20
N PRO A 32 1.91 55.73 45.93
CA PRO A 32 1.56 55.20 44.62
C PRO A 32 1.76 56.25 43.53
N ILE A 33 2.38 55.88 42.41
CA ILE A 33 2.70 56.77 41.28
C ILE A 33 1.46 57.55 40.82
N LEU A 34 0.27 56.93 40.92
CA LEU A 34 -1.02 57.57 40.68
C LEU A 34 -1.30 58.72 41.66
N ALA A 35 -1.02 58.55 42.95
CA ALA A 35 -1.13 59.62 43.93
C ALA A 35 -0.15 60.75 43.61
N GLN A 36 1.11 60.46 43.29
CA GLN A 36 2.09 61.49 42.91
C GLN A 36 1.72 62.24 41.61
N LEU A 37 1.16 61.54 40.62
CA LEU A 37 0.70 62.14 39.37
C LEU A 37 -0.48 63.10 39.58
N LEU A 38 -1.30 62.84 40.61
CA LEU A 38 -2.52 63.58 40.94
C LEU A 38 -2.29 64.70 41.98
N THR A 39 -1.19 64.65 42.75
CA THR A 39 -0.91 65.60 43.85
C THR A 39 0.23 66.59 43.59
N THR A 40 0.90 66.51 42.44
CA THR A 40 1.95 67.48 42.05
C THR A 40 1.37 68.86 41.73
N ALA A 41 1.98 69.91 42.27
CA ALA A 41 1.39 71.25 42.47
C ALA A 41 1.24 72.15 41.22
N ASP A 42 1.53 71.65 40.02
CA ASP A 42 1.40 72.43 38.78
C ASP A 42 0.10 72.09 38.03
N PRO A 43 -0.89 73.01 38.03
CA PRO A 43 -2.20 72.80 37.41
C PRO A 43 -2.15 72.78 35.87
N ASP A 44 -1.18 73.43 35.24
CA ASP A 44 -1.10 73.52 33.76
C ASP A 44 -0.66 72.18 33.11
N SER A 45 -0.01 71.29 33.87
CA SER A 45 0.50 70.00 33.40
C SER A 45 -0.40 68.79 33.77
N LEU A 46 -1.48 69.00 34.53
CA LEU A 46 -2.41 67.96 34.98
C LEU A 46 -3.10 67.24 33.81
N LEU A 47 -3.58 67.99 32.80
CA LEU A 47 -4.26 67.42 31.63
C LEU A 47 -3.33 66.51 30.81
N GLY A 48 -2.05 66.89 30.69
CA GLY A 48 -1.05 66.05 30.02
C GLY A 48 -0.79 64.73 30.77
N ARG A 49 -0.71 64.79 32.10
CA ARG A 49 -0.54 63.60 32.97
C ARG A 49 -1.75 62.67 32.91
N LEU A 50 -2.97 63.21 32.95
CA LEU A 50 -4.21 62.45 32.76
C LEU A 50 -4.26 61.79 31.37
N GLY A 51 -3.86 62.49 30.31
CA GLY A 51 -3.77 61.92 28.96
C GLY A 51 -2.70 60.82 28.80
N VAL A 52 -1.65 60.83 29.60
CA VAL A 52 -0.68 59.71 29.67
C VAL A 52 -1.29 58.52 30.41
N LEU A 53 -1.97 58.74 31.54
CA LEU A 53 -2.65 57.68 32.30
C LEU A 53 -3.74 57.00 31.48
N GLU A 54 -4.54 57.78 30.75
CA GLU A 54 -5.56 57.24 29.85
C GLU A 54 -4.94 56.35 28.77
N ARG A 55 -3.85 56.81 28.11
CA ARG A 55 -3.15 56.03 27.08
C ARG A 55 -2.56 54.73 27.64
N VAL A 56 -1.97 54.77 28.83
CA VAL A 56 -1.45 53.57 29.51
C VAL A 56 -2.58 52.61 29.90
N GLY A 57 -3.70 53.13 30.38
CA GLY A 57 -4.90 52.35 30.69
C GLY A 57 -5.48 51.66 29.45
N GLN A 58 -5.63 52.40 28.34
CA GLN A 58 -6.07 51.87 27.06
C GLN A 58 -5.09 50.82 26.49
N ALA A 59 -3.79 51.07 26.57
CA ALA A 59 -2.76 50.12 26.14
C ALA A 59 -2.78 48.82 26.98
N SER A 60 -3.00 48.95 28.29
CA SER A 60 -3.13 47.80 29.20
C SER A 60 -4.39 46.99 28.91
N ALA A 61 -5.53 47.66 28.68
CA ALA A 61 -6.78 47.01 28.32
C ALA A 61 -6.67 46.24 26.99
N ARG A 62 -6.06 46.86 25.95
CA ARG A 62 -5.80 46.20 24.66
C ARG A 62 -4.90 44.98 24.82
N SER A 63 -3.84 45.08 25.62
CA SER A 63 -2.92 43.97 25.87
C SER A 63 -3.59 42.82 26.63
N ALA A 64 -4.42 43.12 27.62
CA ALA A 64 -5.20 42.12 28.33
C ALA A 64 -6.24 41.43 27.42
N HIS A 65 -6.88 42.18 26.52
CA HIS A 65 -7.79 41.60 25.52
C HIS A 65 -7.04 40.67 24.56
N ALA A 66 -5.90 41.11 24.02
CA ALA A 66 -5.06 40.30 23.14
C ALA A 66 -4.56 39.01 23.83
N ALA A 67 -4.17 39.08 25.11
CA ALA A 67 -3.75 37.92 25.88
C ALA A 67 -4.89 36.90 26.10
N ARG A 68 -6.12 37.37 26.35
CA ARG A 68 -7.30 36.48 26.45
C ARG A 68 -7.64 35.85 25.10
N ALA A 69 -7.59 36.62 24.02
CA ALA A 69 -7.82 36.11 22.67
C ALA A 69 -6.79 35.03 22.30
N ALA A 70 -5.50 35.27 22.56
CA ALA A 70 -4.44 34.29 22.32
C ALA A 70 -4.62 33.02 23.17
N ALA A 71 -5.02 33.15 24.43
CA ALA A 71 -5.33 32.00 25.28
C ALA A 71 -6.53 31.19 24.76
N GLY A 72 -7.57 31.85 24.23
CA GLY A 72 -8.70 31.18 23.59
C GLY A 72 -8.31 30.41 22.33
N VAL A 73 -7.44 30.99 21.50
CA VAL A 73 -6.90 30.31 20.31
C VAL A 73 -6.06 29.09 20.70
N ALA A 74 -5.16 29.22 21.68
CA ALA A 74 -4.34 28.10 22.16
C ALA A 74 -5.21 26.95 22.71
N ALA A 75 -6.23 27.26 23.51
CA ALA A 75 -7.18 26.26 24.01
C ALA A 75 -7.92 25.54 22.88
N SER A 76 -8.37 26.28 21.85
CA SER A 76 -9.05 25.67 20.70
C SER A 76 -8.11 24.76 19.89
N ILE A 77 -6.84 25.15 19.70
CA ILE A 77 -5.85 24.31 19.02
C ILE A 77 -5.57 23.04 19.83
N GLN A 78 -5.49 23.15 21.16
CA GLN A 78 -5.27 21.99 22.03
C GLN A 78 -6.46 21.01 21.94
N GLU A 79 -7.69 21.50 22.00
CA GLU A 79 -8.89 20.68 21.82
C GLU A 79 -8.93 19.98 20.45
N GLN A 80 -8.55 20.69 19.38
CA GLN A 80 -8.41 20.09 18.05
C GLN A 80 -7.31 19.01 18.02
N ALA A 81 -6.18 19.24 18.69
CA ALA A 81 -5.09 18.28 18.76
C ALA A 81 -5.48 17.01 19.52
N ASP A 82 -6.21 17.15 20.63
CA ASP A 82 -6.71 16.03 21.44
C ASP A 82 -7.76 15.22 20.66
N THR A 83 -8.66 15.91 19.95
CA THR A 83 -9.65 15.28 19.05
C THR A 83 -8.95 14.50 17.93
N ALA A 84 -7.95 15.11 17.29
CA ALA A 84 -7.18 14.46 16.24
C ALA A 84 -6.37 13.27 16.78
N ALA A 85 -5.86 13.34 18.02
CA ALA A 85 -5.15 12.23 18.66
C ALA A 85 -6.08 11.05 18.96
N ALA A 86 -7.26 11.32 19.52
CA ALA A 86 -8.28 10.30 19.77
C ALA A 86 -8.73 9.62 18.47
N GLU A 87 -8.93 10.37 17.39
CA GLU A 87 -9.33 9.81 16.10
C GLU A 87 -8.23 8.96 15.46
N ARG A 88 -6.95 9.38 15.56
CA ARG A 88 -5.83 8.56 15.09
C ARG A 88 -5.75 7.23 15.83
N GLU A 89 -5.92 7.24 17.15
CA GLU A 89 -5.92 6.02 17.96
C GLU A 89 -7.07 5.09 17.55
N ARG A 90 -8.28 5.64 17.39
CA ARG A 90 -9.45 4.89 16.93
C ARG A 90 -9.21 4.24 15.56
N LEU A 91 -8.63 4.99 14.62
CA LEU A 91 -8.31 4.50 13.29
C LEU A 91 -7.20 3.45 13.31
N ALA A 92 -6.19 3.59 14.18
CA ALA A 92 -5.13 2.60 14.36
C ALA A 92 -5.70 1.27 14.84
N VAL A 93 -6.53 1.28 15.90
CA VAL A 93 -7.22 0.07 16.40
C VAL A 93 -8.12 -0.55 15.33
N ALA A 94 -8.87 0.27 14.58
CA ALA A 94 -9.71 -0.21 13.48
C ALA A 94 -8.89 -0.86 12.35
N ALA A 95 -7.73 -0.28 12.01
CA ALA A 95 -6.83 -0.81 11.01
C ALA A 95 -6.18 -2.13 11.46
N GLU A 96 -5.80 -2.25 12.73
CA GLU A 96 -5.28 -3.50 13.30
C GLU A 96 -6.33 -4.62 13.29
N ALA A 97 -7.57 -4.30 13.67
CA ALA A 97 -8.69 -5.24 13.60
C ALA A 97 -8.96 -5.70 12.16
N ALA A 98 -9.02 -4.76 11.21
CA ALA A 98 -9.19 -5.07 9.79
C ALA A 98 -8.05 -5.94 9.23
N ALA A 99 -6.80 -5.65 9.62
CA ALA A 99 -5.65 -6.44 9.24
C ALA A 99 -5.66 -7.84 9.87
N ALA A 100 -6.19 -8.00 11.09
CA ALA A 100 -6.38 -9.31 11.71
C ALA A 100 -7.44 -10.14 10.97
N THR A 101 -8.58 -9.54 10.62
CA THR A 101 -9.62 -10.18 9.80
C THR A 101 -9.07 -10.62 8.44
N ALA A 102 -8.40 -9.71 7.72
CA ALA A 102 -7.82 -10.03 6.41
C ALA A 102 -6.79 -11.16 6.47
N ARG A 103 -5.96 -11.22 7.53
CA ARG A 103 -5.03 -12.34 7.74
C ARG A 103 -5.76 -13.65 8.00
N SER A 104 -6.80 -13.64 8.84
CA SER A 104 -7.59 -14.84 9.11
C SER A 104 -8.28 -15.38 7.86
N GLU A 105 -8.78 -14.50 6.99
CA GLU A 105 -9.39 -14.89 5.72
C GLU A 105 -8.34 -15.48 4.77
N ALA A 106 -7.17 -14.84 4.64
CA ALA A 106 -6.06 -15.37 3.84
C ALA A 106 -5.56 -16.74 4.33
N ASP A 107 -5.47 -16.95 5.66
CA ASP A 107 -5.10 -18.23 6.25
C ASP A 107 -6.15 -19.31 5.97
N ALA A 108 -7.44 -18.97 6.01
CA ALA A 108 -8.53 -19.87 5.68
C ALA A 108 -8.50 -20.28 4.19
N GLU A 109 -8.23 -19.33 3.29
CA GLU A 109 -8.05 -19.61 1.86
C GLU A 109 -6.84 -20.51 1.60
N ALA A 110 -5.70 -20.21 2.24
CA ALA A 110 -4.50 -21.04 2.13
C ALA A 110 -4.77 -22.49 2.62
N ALA A 111 -5.50 -22.65 3.72
CA ALA A 111 -5.92 -23.95 4.21
C ALA A 111 -6.86 -24.68 3.24
N ALA A 112 -7.80 -23.96 2.61
CA ALA A 112 -8.69 -24.52 1.60
C ALA A 112 -7.93 -25.00 0.35
N VAL A 113 -6.96 -24.22 -0.14
CA VAL A 113 -6.09 -24.61 -1.27
C VAL A 113 -5.25 -25.83 -0.92
N ALA A 114 -4.67 -25.89 0.28
CA ALA A 114 -3.90 -27.05 0.74
C ALA A 114 -4.77 -28.32 0.86
N SER A 115 -6.02 -28.17 1.34
CA SER A 115 -6.99 -29.26 1.39
C SER A 115 -7.37 -29.75 -0.02
N ALA A 116 -7.60 -28.83 -0.96
CA ALA A 116 -7.90 -29.15 -2.35
C ALA A 116 -6.74 -29.87 -3.05
N ALA A 117 -5.49 -29.41 -2.84
CA ALA A 117 -4.29 -30.08 -3.34
C ALA A 117 -4.18 -31.51 -2.80
N SER A 118 -4.38 -31.69 -1.49
CA SER A 118 -4.37 -33.02 -0.85
C SER A 118 -5.49 -33.93 -1.39
N ALA A 119 -6.67 -33.38 -1.66
CA ALA A 119 -7.78 -34.13 -2.25
C ALA A 119 -7.48 -34.56 -3.68
N LEU A 120 -6.84 -33.70 -4.47
CA LEU A 120 -6.40 -33.99 -5.83
C LEU A 120 -5.32 -35.08 -5.86
N ASP A 121 -4.34 -35.03 -4.95
CA ASP A 121 -3.31 -36.08 -4.83
C ASP A 121 -3.93 -37.44 -4.47
N ARG A 122 -4.92 -37.48 -3.57
CA ARG A 122 -5.69 -38.70 -3.29
C ARG A 122 -6.51 -39.18 -4.48
N ALA A 123 -6.99 -38.28 -5.34
CA ALA A 123 -7.70 -38.66 -6.57
C ALA A 123 -6.74 -39.30 -7.58
N TYR A 124 -5.55 -38.70 -7.79
CA TYR A 124 -4.53 -39.30 -8.65
C TYR A 124 -4.00 -40.62 -8.12
N ALA A 125 -3.84 -40.78 -6.81
CA ALA A 125 -3.45 -42.05 -6.21
C ALA A 125 -4.47 -43.16 -6.49
N ARG A 126 -5.77 -42.87 -6.34
CA ARG A 126 -6.85 -43.82 -6.67
C ARG A 126 -6.89 -44.14 -8.16
N LEU A 127 -6.73 -43.14 -9.02
CA LEU A 127 -6.68 -43.32 -10.46
C LEU A 127 -5.50 -44.19 -10.89
N ALA A 128 -4.32 -43.95 -10.31
CA ALA A 128 -3.11 -44.72 -10.56
C ALA A 128 -3.29 -46.19 -10.18
N THR A 129 -3.89 -46.49 -9.01
CA THR A 129 -4.23 -47.85 -8.60
C THR A 129 -5.20 -48.50 -9.59
N ALA A 130 -6.25 -47.79 -10.02
CA ALA A 130 -7.24 -48.31 -10.96
C ALA A 130 -6.67 -48.60 -12.35
N ARG A 131 -5.65 -47.84 -12.78
CA ARG A 131 -5.02 -47.96 -14.11
C ARG A 131 -3.72 -48.75 -14.13
N GLY A 132 -3.20 -49.18 -12.97
CA GLY A 132 -1.90 -49.83 -12.87
C GLY A 132 -0.72 -48.92 -13.25
N THR A 133 -0.82 -47.64 -12.94
CA THR A 133 0.19 -46.61 -13.26
C THR A 133 0.71 -45.93 -11.99
N THR A 134 1.44 -44.82 -12.12
CA THR A 134 1.91 -44.01 -10.98
C THR A 134 1.14 -42.68 -10.90
N PRO A 135 0.95 -42.10 -9.70
CA PRO A 135 0.28 -40.81 -9.55
C PRO A 135 0.94 -39.70 -10.38
N ALA A 136 2.27 -39.71 -10.47
CA ALA A 136 3.03 -38.75 -11.28
C ALA A 136 2.71 -38.85 -12.78
N ARG A 137 2.55 -40.07 -13.31
CA ARG A 137 2.17 -40.29 -14.71
C ARG A 137 0.75 -39.81 -14.99
N GLU A 138 -0.20 -40.08 -14.08
CA GLU A 138 -1.58 -39.61 -14.24
C GLU A 138 -1.69 -38.08 -14.15
N LYS A 139 -0.96 -37.45 -13.22
CA LYS A 139 -0.89 -35.98 -13.12
C LYS A 139 -0.30 -35.37 -14.39
N GLN A 140 0.78 -35.94 -14.91
CA GLN A 140 1.39 -35.47 -16.15
C GLN A 140 0.47 -35.65 -17.35
N ALA A 141 -0.22 -36.80 -17.47
CA ALA A 141 -1.17 -37.05 -18.55
C ALA A 141 -2.32 -36.05 -18.53
N HIS A 142 -2.90 -35.79 -17.35
CA HIS A 142 -3.96 -34.79 -17.19
C HIS A 142 -3.50 -33.39 -17.59
N LEU A 143 -2.31 -32.98 -17.13
CA LEU A 143 -1.75 -31.69 -17.48
C LEU A 143 -1.49 -31.56 -18.98
N THR A 144 -0.97 -32.60 -19.62
CA THR A 144 -0.75 -32.62 -21.08
C THR A 144 -2.07 -32.48 -21.84
N GLU A 145 -3.08 -33.28 -21.49
CA GLU A 145 -4.42 -33.21 -22.12
C GLU A 145 -5.03 -31.80 -21.99
N ARG A 146 -4.93 -31.19 -20.80
CA ARG A 146 -5.42 -29.83 -20.57
C ARG A 146 -4.62 -28.78 -21.33
N ALA A 147 -3.30 -28.91 -21.38
CA ALA A 147 -2.44 -28.01 -22.13
C ALA A 147 -2.71 -28.09 -23.65
N GLU A 148 -2.98 -29.27 -24.19
CA GLU A 148 -3.38 -29.46 -25.59
C GLU A 148 -4.73 -28.79 -25.89
N ALA A 149 -5.71 -28.95 -24.99
CA ALA A 149 -6.99 -28.25 -25.10
C ALA A 149 -6.81 -26.72 -25.02
N ASP A 150 -5.99 -26.24 -24.08
CA ASP A 150 -5.68 -24.82 -23.89
C ASP A 150 -4.94 -24.21 -25.09
N ALA A 151 -4.10 -25.01 -25.75
CA ALA A 151 -3.34 -24.64 -26.95
C ALA A 151 -4.18 -24.67 -28.23
N ALA A 152 -5.19 -25.54 -28.30
CA ALA A 152 -6.13 -25.61 -29.42
C ALA A 152 -7.20 -24.52 -29.36
N ALA A 153 -7.54 -24.03 -28.17
CA ALA A 153 -8.43 -22.89 -28.01
C ALA A 153 -7.81 -21.66 -28.70
N PRO A 154 -8.58 -20.90 -29.52
CA PRO A 154 -8.06 -19.69 -30.15
C PRO A 154 -7.65 -18.68 -29.08
N GLY A 155 -6.34 -18.57 -28.85
CA GLY A 155 -5.71 -17.51 -28.07
C GLY A 155 -5.03 -16.55 -29.03
N GLY A 156 -5.39 -15.26 -29.00
CA GLY A 156 -4.62 -14.22 -29.68
C GLY A 156 -5.20 -13.63 -30.97
N ALA A 157 -6.53 -13.48 -31.10
CA ALA A 157 -7.11 -12.61 -32.13
C ALA A 157 -7.91 -11.45 -31.51
N GLY A 158 -7.26 -10.28 -31.43
CA GLY A 158 -7.90 -8.97 -31.36
C GLY A 158 -8.19 -8.38 -29.98
N ALA A 159 -7.30 -7.50 -29.50
CA ALA A 159 -7.68 -6.36 -28.65
C ALA A 159 -6.64 -5.22 -28.74
N GLY A 160 -6.27 -4.86 -29.96
CA GLY A 160 -5.83 -3.50 -30.25
C GLY A 160 -7.07 -2.66 -30.54
N GLY A 161 -7.48 -1.83 -29.57
CA GLY A 161 -8.33 -0.66 -29.79
C GLY A 161 -9.85 -0.88 -29.92
N GLY A 162 -10.62 -0.17 -29.09
CA GLY A 162 -12.04 0.05 -29.33
C GLY A 162 -12.85 0.30 -28.05
N GLY A 163 -12.68 1.49 -27.45
CA GLY A 163 -13.56 1.94 -26.37
C GLY A 163 -15.00 2.17 -26.83
N ARG A 164 -15.91 2.00 -25.87
CA ARG A 164 -17.25 2.61 -25.65
C ARG A 164 -17.80 1.84 -24.42
N GLY A 165 -18.15 2.40 -23.29
CA GLY A 165 -18.43 3.77 -22.92
C GLY A 165 -19.54 3.68 -21.89
N ASP A 166 -19.18 3.56 -20.61
CA ASP A 166 -20.04 3.94 -19.50
C ASP A 166 -19.20 4.85 -18.60
N ALA A 167 -19.59 6.13 -18.59
CA ALA A 167 -18.92 7.18 -17.86
C ALA A 167 -19.09 6.94 -16.36
N ALA A 168 -18.04 6.40 -15.72
CA ALA A 168 -17.87 6.51 -14.28
C ALA A 168 -17.62 7.99 -13.91
N PRO A 169 -18.20 8.50 -12.80
CA PRO A 169 -17.95 9.87 -12.36
C PRO A 169 -16.46 10.11 -12.08
N PRO A 170 -15.95 11.34 -12.25
CA PRO A 170 -14.53 11.62 -12.08
C PRO A 170 -14.08 11.31 -10.64
N PRO A 171 -12.93 10.63 -10.44
CA PRO A 171 -12.40 10.40 -9.11
C PRO A 171 -11.98 11.73 -8.45
N PRO A 172 -12.09 11.85 -7.12
CA PRO A 172 -11.53 12.99 -6.39
C PRO A 172 -10.01 13.07 -6.62
N ALA A 173 -9.47 14.29 -6.51
CA ALA A 173 -8.07 14.61 -6.79
C ALA A 173 -7.09 13.61 -6.11
N PRO A 174 -5.96 13.27 -6.78
CA PRO A 174 -5.03 12.28 -6.28
C PRO A 174 -4.39 12.75 -4.96
N GLY A 175 -4.66 12.01 -3.88
CA GLY A 175 -3.81 12.02 -2.69
C GLY A 175 -2.40 11.48 -3.02
N PRO A 176 -1.41 11.71 -2.15
CA PRO A 176 -0.07 11.16 -2.33
C PRO A 176 -0.15 9.63 -2.52
N PRO A 177 0.75 9.04 -3.35
CA PRO A 177 0.71 7.62 -3.64
C PRO A 177 0.77 6.82 -2.33
N PRO A 178 -0.10 5.80 -2.15
CA PRO A 178 0.01 4.93 -1.00
C PRO A 178 1.40 4.28 -1.01
N ALA A 179 2.00 4.16 0.18
CA ALA A 179 3.23 3.41 0.38
C ALA A 179 3.10 2.01 -0.27
N PRO A 180 4.19 1.41 -0.77
CA PRO A 180 4.14 0.07 -1.33
C PRO A 180 3.51 -0.88 -0.33
N VAL A 181 2.32 -1.38 -0.67
CA VAL A 181 1.61 -2.38 0.13
C VAL A 181 2.46 -3.64 0.08
N PRO A 182 2.98 -4.14 1.22
CA PRO A 182 3.68 -5.42 1.22
C PRO A 182 2.72 -6.51 0.71
N PRO A 183 3.23 -7.55 0.01
CA PRO A 183 2.39 -8.66 -0.41
C PRO A 183 1.66 -9.25 0.80
N PRO A 184 0.42 -9.78 0.61
CA PRO A 184 -0.35 -10.34 1.70
C PRO A 184 0.47 -11.38 2.48
N PRO A 185 0.46 -11.35 3.83
CA PRO A 185 1.07 -12.40 4.63
C PRO A 185 0.37 -13.73 4.32
N GLY A 186 1.11 -14.74 3.86
CA GLY A 186 0.56 -16.06 3.52
C GLY A 186 0.87 -16.54 2.10
N ALA A 187 1.45 -15.71 1.23
CA ALA A 187 2.13 -16.22 0.04
C ALA A 187 3.30 -17.09 0.53
N GLY A 188 3.24 -18.41 0.29
CA GLY A 188 4.41 -19.28 0.41
C GLY A 188 5.61 -18.66 -0.29
N PRO A 189 6.86 -19.03 0.05
CA PRO A 189 8.05 -18.28 -0.36
C PRO A 189 7.97 -17.96 -1.85
N VAL A 190 7.79 -16.66 -2.16
CA VAL A 190 7.76 -16.17 -3.53
C VAL A 190 9.09 -16.59 -4.13
N MET A 191 9.03 -17.55 -5.03
CA MET A 191 10.23 -18.06 -5.68
C MET A 191 10.85 -16.88 -6.43
N SER A 192 12.05 -16.47 -6.04
CA SER A 192 12.74 -15.39 -6.75
C SER A 192 12.91 -15.76 -8.23
N PRO A 193 13.03 -14.79 -9.15
CA PRO A 193 13.31 -15.05 -10.56
C PRO A 193 14.43 -16.07 -10.79
N ALA A 194 15.52 -16.00 -10.00
CA ALA A 194 16.63 -16.93 -10.09
C ALA A 194 16.26 -18.36 -9.63
N GLN A 195 15.49 -18.50 -8.55
CA GLN A 195 15.00 -19.81 -8.11
C GLN A 195 14.01 -20.40 -9.12
N ALA A 196 13.16 -19.57 -9.73
CA ALA A 196 12.22 -19.96 -10.77
C ALA A 196 12.93 -20.47 -12.02
N GLN A 197 14.00 -19.78 -12.45
CA GLN A 197 14.88 -20.25 -13.52
C GLN A 197 15.55 -21.58 -13.18
N ALA A 198 16.11 -21.72 -11.97
CA ALA A 198 16.75 -22.96 -11.54
C ALA A 198 15.76 -24.13 -11.50
N HIS A 199 14.54 -23.91 -11.02
CA HIS A 199 13.48 -24.90 -11.05
C HIS A 199 13.08 -25.27 -12.49
N ALA A 200 12.87 -24.28 -13.35
CA ALA A 200 12.54 -24.52 -14.76
C ALA A 200 13.64 -25.31 -15.49
N ARG A 201 14.92 -25.02 -15.21
CA ARG A 201 16.07 -25.73 -15.81
C ARG A 201 16.05 -27.22 -15.52
N THR A 202 15.67 -27.65 -14.32
CA THR A 202 15.53 -29.08 -14.03
C THR A 202 14.25 -29.66 -14.64
N ALA A 203 13.18 -28.87 -14.60
CA ALA A 203 11.85 -29.24 -15.08
C ALA A 203 11.78 -29.49 -16.60
N ILE A 204 12.57 -28.81 -17.43
CA ILE A 204 12.50 -28.99 -18.90
C ILE A 204 12.91 -30.39 -19.36
N SER A 205 13.74 -31.10 -18.58
CA SER A 205 14.25 -32.43 -18.93
C SER A 205 13.13 -33.45 -19.14
N ARG A 206 12.00 -33.31 -18.43
CA ARG A 206 10.83 -34.21 -18.58
C ARG A 206 10.17 -34.13 -19.96
N TYR A 207 10.46 -33.08 -20.74
CA TYR A 207 9.98 -32.88 -22.11
C TYR A 207 11.02 -33.29 -23.16
N GLY A 208 12.19 -33.80 -22.74
CA GLY A 208 13.31 -34.13 -23.63
C GLY A 208 14.08 -32.91 -24.10
N TRP A 209 13.97 -31.78 -23.41
CA TRP A 209 14.66 -30.53 -23.76
C TRP A 209 15.96 -30.35 -22.98
N GLY A 210 16.97 -29.78 -23.64
CA GLY A 210 18.28 -29.47 -23.06
C GLY A 210 18.51 -27.97 -22.83
N GLU A 211 19.77 -27.62 -22.52
CA GLU A 211 20.20 -26.24 -22.26
C GLU A 211 19.98 -25.29 -23.44
N ASP A 212 20.03 -25.80 -24.67
CA ASP A 212 19.70 -25.06 -25.89
C ASP A 212 18.28 -24.48 -25.82
N GLN A 213 17.31 -25.31 -25.43
CA GLN A 213 15.93 -24.90 -25.23
C GLN A 213 15.76 -24.02 -24.00
N PHE A 214 16.52 -24.28 -22.93
CA PHE A 214 16.48 -23.46 -21.72
C PHE A 214 16.85 -22.00 -22.02
N SER A 215 17.85 -21.77 -22.87
CA SER A 215 18.26 -20.41 -23.26
C SER A 215 17.14 -19.61 -23.96
N CYS A 216 16.31 -20.29 -24.77
CA CYS A 216 15.13 -19.70 -25.40
C CYS A 216 14.03 -19.43 -24.36
N LEU A 217 13.80 -20.36 -23.42
CA LEU A 217 12.84 -20.18 -22.34
C LEU A 217 13.17 -18.98 -21.45
N VAL A 218 14.44 -18.80 -21.10
CA VAL A 218 14.92 -17.64 -20.33
C VAL A 218 14.61 -16.33 -21.04
N ARG A 219 14.92 -16.24 -22.35
CA ARG A 219 14.60 -15.05 -23.14
C ARG A 219 13.10 -14.80 -23.22
N LEU A 220 12.32 -15.85 -23.46
CA LEU A 220 10.87 -15.80 -23.54
C LEU A 220 10.27 -15.27 -22.23
N TRP A 221 10.44 -15.97 -21.11
CA TRP A 221 9.81 -15.57 -19.85
C TRP A 221 10.44 -14.33 -19.19
N ASN A 222 11.66 -13.93 -19.59
CA ASN A 222 12.16 -12.59 -19.27
C ASN A 222 11.31 -11.48 -19.89
N ARG A 223 10.90 -11.64 -21.16
CA ARG A 223 10.03 -10.69 -21.86
C ARG A 223 8.63 -10.65 -21.25
N GLU A 224 8.11 -11.81 -20.89
CA GLU A 224 6.74 -11.95 -20.39
C GLU A 224 6.57 -11.34 -18.99
N SER A 225 7.44 -11.71 -18.05
CA SER A 225 7.21 -11.41 -16.63
C SER A 225 8.46 -11.01 -15.85
N GLY A 226 9.64 -11.23 -16.42
CA GLY A 226 10.89 -11.24 -15.67
C GLY A 226 10.93 -12.38 -14.65
N TRP A 227 10.27 -13.51 -14.94
CA TRP A 227 10.17 -14.69 -14.06
C TRP A 227 9.44 -14.47 -12.73
N ARG A 228 8.60 -13.43 -12.63
CA ARG A 228 7.82 -13.16 -11.42
C ARG A 228 6.49 -13.90 -11.45
N ALA A 229 6.20 -14.66 -10.40
CA ALA A 229 4.96 -15.42 -10.27
C ALA A 229 3.73 -14.54 -10.10
N GLU A 230 3.92 -13.32 -9.62
CA GLU A 230 2.89 -12.31 -9.38
C GLU A 230 2.78 -11.28 -10.53
N ALA A 231 3.47 -11.48 -11.65
CA ALA A 231 3.43 -10.57 -12.79
C ALA A 231 2.01 -10.48 -13.38
N LEU A 232 1.37 -9.33 -13.23
CA LEU A 232 0.08 -9.02 -13.83
C LEU A 232 0.24 -7.95 -14.90
N ASN A 233 -0.13 -8.28 -16.14
CA ASN A 233 -0.36 -7.28 -17.18
C ASN A 233 -1.76 -6.68 -17.00
N ARG A 234 -1.84 -5.43 -16.52
CA ARG A 234 -3.11 -4.77 -16.21
C ARG A 234 -4.00 -4.52 -17.42
N SER A 235 -3.43 -4.36 -18.62
CA SER A 235 -4.21 -4.09 -19.83
C SER A 235 -4.83 -5.36 -20.42
N SER A 236 -4.13 -6.50 -20.35
CA SER A 236 -4.62 -7.76 -20.94
C SER A 236 -5.20 -8.74 -19.93
N GLY A 237 -4.86 -8.62 -18.65
CA GLY A 237 -5.17 -9.61 -17.62
C GLY A 237 -4.23 -10.83 -17.63
N ALA A 238 -3.21 -10.85 -18.48
CA ALA A 238 -2.23 -11.94 -18.50
C ALA A 238 -1.46 -12.00 -17.17
N TYR A 239 -1.24 -13.22 -16.67
CA TYR A 239 -0.73 -13.42 -15.31
C TYR A 239 0.37 -14.47 -15.20
N GLY A 240 1.27 -14.25 -14.24
CA GLY A 240 2.29 -15.19 -13.81
C GLY A 240 3.51 -15.24 -14.73
N ILE A 241 4.41 -16.19 -14.44
CA ILE A 241 5.64 -16.40 -15.19
C ILE A 241 5.39 -16.52 -16.70
N PRO A 242 4.44 -17.37 -17.17
CA PRO A 242 4.20 -17.54 -18.59
C PRO A 242 3.27 -16.48 -19.20
N GLN A 243 2.74 -15.53 -18.42
CA GLN A 243 1.71 -14.58 -18.86
C GLN A 243 0.49 -15.29 -19.50
N ALA A 244 -0.08 -16.25 -18.77
CA ALA A 244 -1.22 -17.04 -19.25
C ALA A 244 -2.48 -16.18 -19.43
N LEU A 245 -3.24 -16.43 -20.52
CA LEU A 245 -4.50 -15.77 -20.82
C LEU A 245 -5.58 -16.77 -21.32
N PRO A 246 -6.72 -16.90 -20.62
CA PRO A 246 -6.95 -16.46 -19.23
C PRO A 246 -6.05 -17.22 -18.24
N ALA A 247 -5.74 -16.59 -17.11
CA ALA A 247 -4.81 -17.11 -16.11
C ALA A 247 -5.28 -18.42 -15.47
N GLU A 248 -6.60 -18.61 -15.38
CA GLU A 248 -7.27 -19.77 -14.79
C GLU A 248 -6.89 -21.10 -15.46
N LYS A 249 -6.37 -21.08 -16.70
CA LYS A 249 -5.83 -22.27 -17.39
C LYS A 249 -4.77 -22.99 -16.56
N MET A 250 -3.98 -22.24 -15.79
CA MET A 250 -2.93 -22.80 -14.92
C MET A 250 -3.48 -23.67 -13.78
N ALA A 251 -4.78 -23.61 -13.48
CA ALA A 251 -5.40 -24.46 -12.47
C ALA A 251 -5.28 -25.96 -12.78
N SER A 252 -5.09 -26.33 -14.05
CA SER A 252 -4.82 -27.71 -14.47
C SER A 252 -3.49 -28.27 -13.95
N ALA A 253 -2.52 -27.41 -13.63
CA ALA A 253 -1.26 -27.81 -13.01
C ALA A 253 -1.35 -27.89 -11.48
N GLY A 254 -2.27 -27.14 -10.87
CA GLY A 254 -2.50 -27.13 -9.42
C GLY A 254 -3.43 -25.99 -8.97
N PRO A 255 -4.16 -26.17 -7.86
CA PRO A 255 -5.08 -25.14 -7.34
C PRO A 255 -4.39 -23.88 -6.81
N ASP A 256 -3.08 -23.97 -6.53
CA ASP A 256 -2.22 -22.92 -5.97
C ASP A 256 -1.52 -22.07 -7.04
N TRP A 257 -1.94 -22.19 -8.31
CA TRP A 257 -1.31 -21.54 -9.46
C TRP A 257 -1.13 -20.03 -9.34
N ARG A 258 -1.99 -19.34 -8.56
CA ARG A 258 -1.90 -17.89 -8.37
C ARG A 258 -0.61 -17.48 -7.69
N THR A 259 -0.09 -18.26 -6.75
CA THR A 259 1.08 -17.86 -5.95
C THR A 259 2.27 -18.81 -6.09
N ASN A 260 2.06 -20.00 -6.64
CA ASN A 260 3.11 -21.01 -6.76
C ASN A 260 3.80 -21.00 -8.14
N ALA A 261 5.03 -20.49 -8.18
CA ALA A 261 5.87 -20.51 -9.38
C ALA A 261 6.08 -21.90 -9.98
N THR A 262 6.17 -22.95 -9.15
CA THR A 262 6.31 -24.35 -9.63
C THR A 262 5.11 -24.77 -10.44
N THR A 263 3.90 -24.43 -9.98
CA THR A 263 2.64 -24.72 -10.66
C THR A 263 2.55 -23.94 -11.98
N GLN A 264 2.91 -22.66 -11.98
CA GLN A 264 2.93 -21.83 -13.19
C GLN A 264 3.94 -22.34 -14.23
N ILE A 265 5.15 -22.72 -13.80
CA ILE A 265 6.19 -23.29 -14.67
C ILE A 265 5.72 -24.63 -15.23
N ALA A 266 5.08 -25.49 -14.42
CA ALA A 266 4.56 -26.77 -14.89
C ALA A 266 3.54 -26.59 -16.01
N TRP A 267 2.56 -25.70 -15.83
CA TRP A 267 1.60 -25.37 -16.88
C TRP A 267 2.28 -24.75 -18.10
N GLY A 268 3.13 -23.73 -17.91
CA GLY A 268 3.79 -23.03 -19.02
C GLY A 268 4.63 -23.94 -19.90
N LEU A 269 5.38 -24.89 -19.31
CA LEU A 269 6.15 -25.86 -20.09
C LEU A 269 5.25 -26.86 -20.83
N ALA A 270 4.15 -27.31 -20.24
CA ALA A 270 3.18 -28.16 -20.92
C ALA A 270 2.50 -27.43 -22.09
N TYR A 271 2.13 -26.17 -21.89
CA TYR A 271 1.56 -25.31 -22.93
C TYR A 271 2.53 -25.09 -24.08
N ILE A 272 3.79 -24.75 -23.80
CA ILE A 272 4.85 -24.60 -24.81
C ILE A 272 5.00 -25.90 -25.61
N LYS A 273 5.01 -27.05 -24.94
CA LYS A 273 5.11 -28.35 -25.61
C LYS A 273 3.93 -28.57 -26.56
N ALA A 274 2.72 -28.29 -26.11
CA ALA A 274 1.50 -28.51 -26.88
C ALA A 274 1.37 -27.56 -28.08
N ARG A 275 1.68 -26.26 -27.88
CA ARG A 275 1.44 -25.21 -28.88
C ARG A 275 2.61 -25.00 -29.84
N TYR A 276 3.84 -25.10 -29.34
CA TYR A 276 5.06 -24.73 -30.08
C TYR A 276 6.08 -25.84 -30.23
N ALA A 277 5.79 -27.03 -29.70
CA ALA A 277 6.68 -28.20 -29.62
C ALA A 277 7.95 -28.02 -28.77
N SER A 278 8.52 -26.81 -28.66
CA SER A 278 9.71 -26.49 -27.88
C SER A 278 9.80 -25.02 -27.46
N PRO A 279 10.59 -24.68 -26.42
CA PRO A 279 10.84 -23.30 -26.02
C PRO A 279 11.44 -22.43 -27.11
N CYS A 280 12.34 -22.96 -27.95
CA CYS A 280 12.85 -22.19 -29.09
C CYS A 280 11.78 -21.96 -30.16
N GLY A 281 10.90 -22.94 -30.41
CA GLY A 281 9.74 -22.73 -31.29
C GLY A 281 8.80 -21.62 -30.78
N ALA A 282 8.58 -21.56 -29.46
CA ALA A 282 7.81 -20.49 -28.83
C ALA A 282 8.50 -19.13 -28.92
N TRP A 283 9.80 -19.08 -28.64
CA TRP A 283 10.60 -17.86 -28.79
C TRP A 283 10.57 -17.31 -30.22
N ASP A 284 10.79 -18.16 -31.21
CA ASP A 284 10.76 -17.76 -32.61
C ASP A 284 9.38 -17.24 -33.03
N HIS A 285 8.30 -17.81 -32.47
CA HIS A 285 6.95 -17.28 -32.67
C HIS A 285 6.81 -15.89 -32.04
N SER A 286 7.22 -15.72 -30.77
CA SER A 286 7.20 -14.43 -30.06
C SER A 286 7.98 -13.34 -30.77
N GLU A 287 9.13 -13.67 -31.38
CA GLU A 287 9.90 -12.71 -32.19
C GLU A 287 9.15 -12.21 -33.43
N ARG A 288 8.24 -13.01 -33.99
CA ARG A 288 7.48 -12.64 -35.19
C ARG A 288 6.16 -11.94 -34.88
N THR A 289 5.49 -12.33 -33.80
CA THR A 289 4.11 -11.91 -33.51
C THR A 289 3.98 -11.04 -32.26
N GLY A 290 5.01 -10.98 -31.41
CA GLY A 290 5.00 -10.27 -30.15
C GLY A 290 4.31 -11.01 -29.00
N TRP A 291 3.86 -12.25 -29.22
CA TRP A 291 3.20 -13.10 -28.23
C TRP A 291 3.53 -14.57 -28.46
N TYR A 292 3.24 -15.44 -27.49
CA TYR A 292 3.26 -16.90 -27.59
C TYR A 292 2.13 -17.48 -26.73
#